data_AF-D2TJM0-F1
#
_entry.id   AF-D2TJM0-F1
#
_cell.length_a   1.000
_cell.length_b   1.000
_cell.length_c   1.000
_cell.angle_alpha   90.00
_cell.angle_beta   90.00
_cell.angle_gamma   90.00
#
_symmetry.space_group_name_H-M   'P 1'
#
loop_
_entity.id
_entity.type
_entity.pdbx_description
1 polymer ?
#
loop_
_entity_poly.entity_id
_entity_poly.type
_entity_poly.pdbx_seq_one_letter_code
_entity_poly.pdbx_strand_id
1 'polypeptide(L)'
;MLETLQQTALVLESAAMPLPVLILSRCPHGWLWHTLTHLVTNRRLLTEVRAAAADLPTRSIASLLRGHALQAYPPLSQLAEQACFLYGPPGGGLSKPELNAILDLLHGYSIAERAKHRGISQKTLYNQRTTGIKKMAEQYPQLAAHFPGHPPTTSKRAGADALTALEREFVHAIHCHHIFPLFQPIIDTKHRLRGLEILVRWRRDGHILQPGDFLPAISAEYAWLVLTAFVLQEAVRRINQFPGEVYFSVNIPPAIAGHAHLLRMMETARRQLHHPRRAGRLVLEFAETIDCHRNSKIADNIAALRQRGFRVLLDDCFSRGSVMFPVRQVQFNGYKLDKSIIDDMQHDPGALALIKSLHYYCKLTNSCCIAEGVDSEEKLSILKALGIDRFQGYLISPPEEAAKLEQFFGQQEAEASNK
;
A
#
# COMPACT_ATOMS: atom_id res chain seq x y z
N MET A 1 28.46 -8.33 -2.66
CA MET A 1 27.46 -7.29 -2.34
C MET A 1 28.10 -5.99 -1.85
N LEU A 2 28.77 -5.94 -0.69
CA LEU A 2 29.34 -4.69 -0.17
C LEU A 2 30.40 -4.08 -1.11
N GLU A 3 31.27 -4.92 -1.67
CA GLU A 3 32.21 -4.50 -2.72
C GLU A 3 31.48 -3.99 -3.96
N THR A 4 30.43 -4.70 -4.41
CA THR A 4 29.60 -4.27 -5.54
C THR A 4 29.03 -2.87 -5.31
N LEU A 5 28.48 -2.59 -4.13
CA LEU A 5 27.98 -1.26 -3.77
C LEU A 5 29.09 -0.20 -3.75
N GLN A 6 30.28 -0.54 -3.24
CA GLN A 6 31.43 0.35 -3.26
C GLN A 6 31.85 0.70 -4.70
N GLN A 7 31.95 -0.32 -5.57
CA GLN A 7 32.30 -0.12 -6.99
C GLN A 7 31.22 0.65 -7.75
N THR A 8 29.93 0.35 -7.52
CA THR A 8 28.83 1.12 -8.09
C THR A 8 28.90 2.59 -7.69
N ALA A 9 29.18 2.89 -6.41
CA ALA A 9 29.33 4.27 -5.96
C ALA A 9 30.54 4.97 -6.61
N LEU A 10 31.66 4.28 -6.80
CA LEU A 10 32.83 4.84 -7.50
C LEU A 10 32.51 5.18 -8.96
N VAL A 11 31.84 4.27 -9.68
CA VAL A 11 31.40 4.52 -11.06
C VAL A 11 30.47 5.72 -11.13
N LEU A 12 29.48 5.79 -10.23
CA LEU A 12 28.55 6.92 -10.16
C LEU A 12 29.26 8.24 -9.85
N GLU A 13 30.17 8.28 -8.87
CA GLU A 13 30.91 9.49 -8.48
C GLU A 13 31.83 10.00 -9.60
N SER A 14 32.36 9.09 -10.42
CA SER A 14 33.20 9.44 -11.57
C SER A 14 32.43 9.93 -12.80
N ALA A 15 31.10 9.78 -12.81
CA ALA A 15 30.27 10.11 -13.95
C ALA A 15 30.02 11.62 -14.06
N ALA A 16 30.15 12.16 -15.27
CA ALA A 16 29.83 13.56 -15.54
C ALA A 16 28.31 13.85 -15.51
N MET A 17 27.49 12.83 -15.74
CA MET A 17 26.02 12.91 -15.77
C MET A 17 25.42 11.69 -15.03
N PRO A 18 24.16 11.76 -14.56
CA PRO A 18 23.49 10.63 -13.93
C PRO A 18 23.45 9.41 -14.85
N LEU A 19 23.90 8.26 -14.36
CA LEU A 19 23.90 7.01 -15.12
C LEU A 19 22.68 6.15 -14.79
N PRO A 20 22.02 5.55 -15.79
CA PRO A 20 20.97 4.57 -15.53
C PRO A 20 21.59 3.32 -14.92
N VAL A 21 21.29 3.05 -13.65
CA VAL A 21 21.80 1.90 -12.90
C VAL A 21 20.64 1.12 -12.31
N LEU A 22 20.62 -0.19 -12.54
CA LEU A 22 19.72 -1.13 -11.87
C LEU A 22 20.50 -1.96 -10.86
N ILE A 23 20.17 -1.83 -9.58
CA ILE A 23 20.72 -2.65 -8.50
C ILE A 23 19.77 -3.81 -8.23
N LEU A 24 20.20 -5.03 -8.54
CA LEU A 24 19.49 -6.25 -8.14
C LEU A 24 19.96 -6.66 -6.75
N SER A 25 19.10 -6.50 -5.74
CA SER A 25 19.47 -6.74 -4.34
C SER A 25 18.28 -7.17 -3.49
N ARG A 26 18.55 -7.98 -2.46
CA ARG A 26 17.58 -8.28 -1.39
C ARG A 26 17.61 -7.23 -0.26
N CYS A 27 18.51 -6.26 -0.33
CA CYS A 27 18.57 -5.19 0.68
C CYS A 27 17.33 -4.30 0.59
N PRO A 28 16.79 -3.87 1.73
CA PRO A 28 15.71 -2.89 1.74
C PRO A 28 16.10 -1.62 0.97
N HIS A 29 15.18 -1.12 0.14
CA HIS A 29 15.40 0.06 -0.70
C HIS A 29 15.88 1.28 0.12
N GLY A 30 15.29 1.49 1.31
CA GLY A 30 15.70 2.55 2.24
C GLY A 30 17.16 2.44 2.68
N TRP A 31 17.64 1.23 2.97
CA TRP A 31 19.03 1.00 3.37
C TRP A 31 20.01 1.22 2.20
N LEU A 32 19.65 0.75 0.99
CA LEU A 32 20.45 0.98 -0.22
C LEU A 32 20.58 2.47 -0.53
N TRP A 33 19.46 3.20 -0.52
CA TRP A 33 19.44 4.63 -0.76
C TRP A 33 20.33 5.38 0.22
N HIS A 34 20.15 5.15 1.52
CA HIS A 34 20.94 5.85 2.54
C HIS A 34 22.42 5.53 2.42
N THR A 35 22.78 4.27 2.16
CA THR A 35 24.17 3.85 1.93
C THR A 35 24.74 4.60 0.74
N LEU A 36 24.06 4.61 -0.42
CA LEU A 36 24.55 5.33 -1.60
C LEU A 36 24.70 6.84 -1.36
N THR A 37 23.78 7.47 -0.62
CA THR A 37 23.90 8.90 -0.29
C THR A 37 25.07 9.24 0.64
N HIS A 38 25.67 8.24 1.30
CA HIS A 38 26.92 8.41 2.04
C HIS A 38 28.17 8.11 1.19
N LEU A 39 28.04 7.33 0.11
CA LEU A 39 29.16 6.92 -0.73
C LEU A 39 29.36 7.86 -1.93
N VAL A 40 28.29 8.48 -2.42
CA VAL A 40 28.28 9.40 -3.56
C VAL A 40 28.00 10.81 -3.04
N THR A 41 28.96 11.73 -3.25
CA THR A 41 28.89 13.10 -2.72
C THR A 41 27.83 13.90 -3.45
N ASN A 42 27.80 13.80 -4.77
CA ASN A 42 26.83 14.51 -5.60
C ASN A 42 25.55 13.70 -5.75
N ARG A 43 24.54 14.03 -4.93
CA ARG A 43 23.23 13.35 -4.94
C ARG A 43 22.50 13.40 -6.29
N ARG A 44 22.81 14.37 -7.17
CA ARG A 44 22.20 14.42 -8.52
C ARG A 44 22.57 13.19 -9.35
N LEU A 45 23.73 12.57 -9.09
CA LEU A 45 24.16 11.36 -9.80
C LEU A 45 23.34 10.12 -9.43
N LEU A 46 22.56 10.19 -8.35
CA LEU A 46 21.72 9.09 -7.88
C LEU A 46 20.29 9.10 -8.48
N THR A 47 19.92 10.11 -9.27
CA THR A 47 18.53 10.28 -9.76
C THR A 47 18.08 9.15 -10.69
N GLU A 48 19.02 8.55 -11.41
CA GLU A 48 18.76 7.45 -12.36
C GLU A 48 19.04 6.05 -11.78
N VAL A 49 19.35 5.97 -10.49
CA VAL A 49 19.57 4.70 -9.79
C VAL A 49 18.23 4.09 -9.41
N ARG A 50 18.05 2.82 -9.75
CA ARG A 50 16.86 2.00 -9.46
C ARG A 50 17.29 0.73 -8.74
N ALA A 51 16.38 0.11 -7.99
CA ALA A 51 16.66 -1.18 -7.36
C ALA A 51 15.45 -2.12 -7.45
N ALA A 52 15.71 -3.39 -7.70
CA ALA A 52 14.70 -4.44 -7.72
C ALA A 52 15.20 -5.67 -6.95
N ALA A 53 14.26 -6.49 -6.48
CA ALA A 53 14.62 -7.72 -5.77
C ALA A 53 15.45 -8.64 -6.69
N ALA A 54 16.56 -9.16 -6.18
CA ALA A 54 17.47 -10.01 -6.96
C ALA A 54 16.88 -11.38 -7.34
N ASP A 55 15.80 -11.77 -6.67
CA ASP A 55 15.12 -13.06 -6.80
C ASP A 55 13.67 -12.90 -7.28
N LEU A 56 13.44 -11.88 -8.12
CA LEU A 56 12.24 -11.82 -8.94
C LEU A 56 12.20 -12.98 -9.94
N PRO A 57 11.01 -13.39 -10.40
CA PRO A 57 10.90 -14.33 -11.51
C PRO A 57 11.73 -13.88 -12.71
N THR A 58 12.37 -14.83 -13.42
CA THR A 58 13.25 -14.54 -14.56
C THR A 58 12.59 -13.66 -15.61
N ARG A 59 11.28 -13.85 -15.86
CA ARG A 59 10.50 -12.99 -16.77
C ARG A 59 10.46 -11.53 -16.34
N SER A 60 10.35 -11.25 -15.04
CA SER A 60 10.31 -9.91 -14.49
C SER A 60 11.67 -9.22 -14.59
N ILE A 61 12.75 -9.95 -14.31
CA ILE A 61 14.12 -9.46 -14.50
C ILE A 61 14.39 -9.20 -15.99
N ALA A 62 14.01 -10.13 -16.87
CA ALA A 62 14.16 -9.98 -18.32
C ALA A 62 13.39 -8.77 -18.85
N SER A 63 12.18 -8.51 -18.32
CA SER A 63 11.40 -7.31 -18.64
C SER A 63 12.13 -6.04 -18.20
N LEU A 64 12.60 -5.98 -16.95
CA LEU A 64 13.35 -4.83 -16.41
C LEU A 64 14.61 -4.50 -17.21
N LEU A 65 15.31 -5.51 -17.73
CA LEU A 65 16.52 -5.31 -18.53
C LEU A 65 16.22 -4.77 -19.94
N ARG A 66 14.97 -4.80 -20.41
CA ARG A 66 14.54 -4.11 -21.63
C ARG A 66 14.35 -2.63 -21.30
N GLY A 67 15.19 -1.76 -21.86
CA GLY A 67 15.38 -0.36 -21.42
C GLY A 67 14.11 0.49 -21.19
N HIS A 68 13.01 0.25 -21.92
CA HIS A 68 11.75 0.96 -21.69
C HIS A 68 11.11 0.67 -20.32
N ALA A 69 11.18 -0.58 -19.85
CA ALA A 69 10.63 -0.95 -18.55
C ALA A 69 11.44 -0.36 -17.40
N LEU A 70 12.77 -0.28 -17.55
CA LEU A 70 13.64 0.34 -16.56
C LEU A 70 13.31 1.83 -16.39
N GLN A 71 13.08 2.56 -17.48
CA GLN A 71 12.75 3.99 -17.42
C GLN A 71 11.45 4.26 -16.66
N ALA A 72 10.43 3.42 -16.87
CA ALA A 72 9.15 3.48 -16.17
C ALA A 72 9.23 2.99 -14.71
N TYR A 73 10.27 2.27 -14.33
CA TYR A 73 10.44 1.75 -12.98
C TYR A 73 10.81 2.87 -11.99
N PRO A 74 10.23 2.91 -10.78
CA PRO A 74 10.49 3.97 -9.81
C PRO A 74 11.98 4.10 -9.45
N PRO A 75 12.52 5.33 -9.36
CA PRO A 75 13.84 5.58 -8.82
C PRO A 75 13.99 5.04 -7.39
N LEU A 76 15.22 4.66 -7.02
CA LEU A 76 15.54 4.15 -5.69
C LEU A 76 15.21 5.15 -4.58
N SER A 77 15.33 6.46 -4.86
CA SER A 77 14.91 7.52 -3.94
C SER A 77 13.43 7.43 -3.60
N GLN A 78 12.57 7.23 -4.60
CA GLN A 78 11.13 7.10 -4.43
C GLN A 78 10.77 5.81 -3.68
N LEU A 79 11.42 4.69 -4.01
CA LEU A 79 11.22 3.42 -3.29
C LEU A 79 11.67 3.51 -1.82
N ALA A 80 12.74 4.25 -1.56
CA ALA A 80 13.22 4.52 -0.20
C ALA A 80 12.27 5.42 0.58
N GLU A 81 11.70 6.45 -0.06
CA GLU A 81 10.68 7.32 0.53
C GLU A 81 9.41 6.53 0.88
N GLN A 82 8.94 5.67 -0.03
CA GLN A 82 7.82 4.76 0.22
C GLN A 82 8.08 3.81 1.40
N ALA A 83 9.27 3.21 1.47
CA ALA A 83 9.64 2.35 2.60
C ALA A 83 9.70 3.14 3.92
N CYS A 84 10.24 4.36 3.88
CA CYS A 84 10.29 5.26 5.03
C CYS A 84 8.89 5.70 5.47
N PHE A 85 7.98 5.91 4.53
CA PHE A 85 6.59 6.21 4.80
C PHE A 85 5.90 5.09 5.57
N LEU A 86 6.16 3.83 5.17
CA LEU A 86 5.61 2.67 5.86
C LEU A 86 6.25 2.50 7.24
N TYR A 87 7.56 2.35 7.34
CA TYR A 87 8.24 1.90 8.57
C TYR A 87 8.88 2.99 9.42
N GLY A 88 8.71 4.26 9.03
CA GLY A 88 9.47 5.37 9.60
C GLY A 88 10.89 5.42 9.05
N PRO A 89 11.72 6.37 9.53
CA PRO A 89 13.09 6.53 9.04
C PRO A 89 13.90 5.23 9.22
N PRO A 90 14.71 4.83 8.23
CA PRO A 90 15.54 3.64 8.34
C PRO A 90 16.58 3.78 9.45
N GLY A 91 17.17 2.67 9.90
CA GLY A 91 18.29 2.63 10.86
C GLY A 91 19.60 3.25 10.35
N GLY A 92 19.54 4.05 9.28
CA GLY A 92 20.68 4.58 8.54
C GLY A 92 21.33 3.56 7.60
N GLY A 93 21.99 4.06 6.56
CA GLY A 93 22.87 3.26 5.69
C GLY A 93 24.29 3.17 6.24
N LEU A 94 25.16 2.48 5.51
CA LEU A 94 26.59 2.46 5.81
C LEU A 94 27.28 3.72 5.30
N SER A 95 27.99 4.41 6.17
CA SER A 95 28.92 5.46 5.78
C SER A 95 30.17 4.87 5.12
N LYS A 96 30.91 5.69 4.35
CA LYS A 96 32.16 5.26 3.71
C LYS A 96 33.18 4.67 4.70
N PRO A 97 33.42 5.25 5.90
CA PRO A 97 34.32 4.64 6.88
C PRO A 97 33.81 3.30 7.43
N GLU A 98 32.50 3.19 7.73
CA GLU A 98 31.89 1.95 8.21
C GLU A 98 31.97 0.84 7.16
N LEU A 99 31.57 1.12 5.91
CA LEU A 99 31.67 0.17 4.79
C LEU A 99 33.10 -0.35 4.64
N ASN A 100 34.06 0.56 4.59
CA ASN A 100 35.47 0.22 4.43
C ASN A 100 36.00 -0.58 5.63
N ALA A 101 35.52 -0.33 6.86
CA ALA A 101 35.94 -1.06 8.06
C ALA A 101 35.37 -2.49 8.10
N ILE A 102 34.16 -2.70 7.54
CA ILE A 102 33.55 -4.03 7.37
C ILE A 102 34.26 -4.81 6.26
N LEU A 103 34.55 -4.17 5.12
CA LEU A 103 35.32 -4.83 4.04
C LEU A 103 36.69 -5.30 4.54
N ASP A 104 37.41 -4.45 5.29
CA ASP A 104 38.68 -4.84 5.92
C ASP A 104 38.53 -6.09 6.79
N LEU A 105 37.45 -6.19 7.57
CA LEU A 105 37.17 -7.37 8.39
C LEU A 105 36.93 -8.61 7.52
N LEU A 106 36.10 -8.48 6.48
CA LEU A 106 35.73 -9.60 5.60
C LEU A 106 36.92 -10.11 4.77
N HIS A 107 37.88 -9.25 4.48
CA HIS A 107 39.15 -9.64 3.85
C HIS A 107 40.19 -10.19 4.82
N GLY A 108 39.87 -10.28 6.12
CA GLY A 108 40.74 -10.88 7.13
C GLY A 108 41.77 -9.93 7.75
N TYR A 109 41.67 -8.61 7.53
CA TYR A 109 42.63 -7.67 8.08
C TYR A 109 42.39 -7.35 9.57
N SER A 110 43.50 -7.31 10.33
CA SER A 110 43.46 -6.93 11.74
C SER A 110 43.18 -5.43 11.94
N ILE A 111 42.61 -5.09 13.10
CA ILE A 111 42.37 -3.68 13.46
C ILE A 111 43.69 -2.92 13.59
N ALA A 112 44.72 -3.54 14.18
CA ALA A 112 46.01 -2.90 14.40
C ALA A 112 46.69 -2.49 13.09
N GLU A 113 46.75 -3.40 12.11
CA GLU A 113 47.37 -3.13 10.81
C GLU A 113 46.60 -2.05 10.04
N ARG A 114 45.26 -2.17 9.99
CA ARG A 114 44.44 -1.24 9.19
C ARG A 114 44.30 0.13 9.81
N ALA A 115 44.26 0.24 11.14
CA ALA A 115 44.26 1.53 11.83
C ALA A 115 45.52 2.33 11.51
N LYS A 116 46.69 1.66 11.54
CA LYS A 116 47.98 2.26 11.15
C LYS A 116 47.98 2.73 9.70
N HIS A 117 47.53 1.89 8.77
CA HIS A 117 47.45 2.25 7.34
C HIS A 117 46.52 3.43 7.07
N ARG A 118 45.44 3.58 7.83
CA ARG A 118 44.44 4.65 7.65
C ARG A 118 44.76 5.92 8.45
N GLY A 119 45.81 5.92 9.28
CA GLY A 119 46.14 7.06 10.14
C GLY A 119 45.09 7.36 11.20
N ILE A 120 44.36 6.35 11.68
CA ILE A 120 43.33 6.49 12.73
C ILE A 120 43.62 5.62 13.94
N SER A 121 42.99 5.91 15.08
CA SER A 121 43.14 5.06 16.26
C SER A 121 42.47 3.69 16.08
N GLN A 122 43.00 2.65 16.72
CA GLN A 122 42.36 1.32 16.75
C GLN A 122 40.94 1.39 17.31
N LYS A 123 40.70 2.26 18.32
CA LYS A 123 39.37 2.52 18.89
C LYS A 123 38.40 3.10 17.85
N THR A 124 38.86 4.03 17.02
CA THR A 124 38.05 4.62 15.94
C THR A 124 37.66 3.56 14.92
N LEU A 125 38.62 2.75 14.45
CA LEU A 125 38.35 1.69 13.48
C LEU A 125 37.43 0.61 14.05
N TYR A 126 37.63 0.23 15.32
CA TYR A 126 36.74 -0.68 16.04
C TYR A 126 35.31 -0.14 16.09
N ASN A 127 35.12 1.12 16.46
CA ASN A 127 33.79 1.74 16.52
C ASN A 127 33.12 1.79 15.15
N GLN A 128 33.84 2.15 14.09
CA GLN A 128 33.33 2.15 12.71
C GLN A 128 32.88 0.75 12.28
N ARG A 129 33.69 -0.28 12.59
CA ARG A 129 33.37 -1.68 12.32
C ARG A 129 32.11 -2.13 13.08
N THR A 130 32.08 -1.94 14.39
CA THR A 130 30.96 -2.39 15.24
C THR A 130 29.65 -1.66 14.89
N THR A 131 29.71 -0.34 14.62
CA THR A 131 28.54 0.44 14.20
C THR A 131 28.02 -0.04 12.85
N GLY A 132 28.92 -0.24 11.89
CA GLY A 132 28.56 -0.75 10.57
C GLY A 132 27.93 -2.15 10.61
N ILE A 133 28.51 -3.06 11.39
CA ILE A 133 27.95 -4.40 11.60
C ILE A 133 26.57 -4.31 12.25
N LYS A 134 26.38 -3.46 13.26
CA LYS A 134 25.07 -3.26 13.90
C LYS A 134 24.02 -2.83 12.88
N LYS A 135 24.32 -1.84 12.04
CA LYS A 135 23.43 -1.38 10.96
C LYS A 135 23.10 -2.49 9.95
N MET A 136 24.03 -3.39 9.66
CA MET A 136 23.77 -4.56 8.81
C MET A 136 22.92 -5.63 9.51
N ALA A 137 23.22 -5.92 10.77
CA ALA A 137 22.49 -6.89 11.60
C ALA A 137 21.03 -6.46 11.84
N GLU A 138 20.75 -5.16 11.88
CA GLU A 138 19.36 -4.65 11.92
C GLU A 138 18.54 -5.02 10.68
N GLN A 139 19.18 -5.21 9.52
CA GLN A 139 18.52 -5.60 8.27
C GLN A 139 18.55 -7.12 8.05
N TYR A 140 19.61 -7.78 8.53
CA TYR A 140 19.82 -9.21 8.40
C TYR A 140 20.24 -9.82 9.75
N PRO A 141 19.28 -10.02 10.68
CA PRO A 141 19.58 -10.51 12.03
C PRO A 141 20.34 -11.85 12.03
N GLN A 142 20.09 -12.71 11.04
CA GLN A 142 20.79 -13.98 10.85
C GLN A 142 22.31 -13.82 10.62
N LEU A 143 22.74 -12.68 10.08
CA LEU A 143 24.16 -12.40 9.91
C LEU A 143 24.82 -11.99 11.23
N ALA A 144 24.06 -11.53 12.23
CA ALA A 144 24.60 -11.07 13.51
C ALA A 144 25.41 -12.16 14.23
N ALA A 145 24.97 -13.42 14.14
CA ALA A 145 25.66 -14.57 14.75
C ALA A 145 27.05 -14.84 14.14
N HIS A 146 27.29 -14.38 12.90
CA HIS A 146 28.51 -14.62 12.14
C HIS A 146 29.56 -13.52 12.31
N PHE A 147 29.24 -12.45 13.04
CA PHE A 147 30.15 -11.32 13.24
C PHE A 147 30.81 -11.32 14.63
N PRO A 148 32.09 -10.92 14.74
CA PRO A 148 32.79 -10.83 16.01
C PRO A 148 32.07 -9.89 17.00
N GLY A 149 31.91 -10.32 18.24
CA GLY A 149 31.32 -9.50 19.31
C GLY A 149 29.80 -9.60 19.46
N HIS A 150 29.14 -10.51 18.74
CA HIS A 150 27.70 -10.84 18.87
C HIS A 150 26.82 -9.61 19.14
N PRO A 151 26.74 -8.66 18.18
CA PRO A 151 25.99 -7.43 18.35
C PRO A 151 24.54 -7.77 18.72
N PRO A 152 23.95 -7.09 19.71
CA PRO A 152 22.64 -7.43 20.20
C PRO A 152 21.62 -7.35 19.06
N THR A 153 20.76 -8.36 18.94
CA THR A 153 19.63 -8.39 17.99
C THR A 153 18.54 -7.46 18.51
N THR A 154 18.79 -6.15 18.54
CA THR A 154 17.77 -5.16 18.88
C THR A 154 16.94 -4.86 17.65
N SER A 155 16.11 -5.80 17.22
CA SER A 155 15.06 -5.48 16.27
C SER A 155 13.93 -6.50 16.29
N LYS A 156 12.82 -6.11 16.92
CA LYS A 156 11.46 -6.56 16.58
C LYS A 156 11.01 -6.02 15.20
N ARG A 157 11.91 -5.62 14.28
CA ARG A 157 11.54 -5.50 12.86
C ARG A 157 11.52 -6.91 12.27
N ALA A 158 10.60 -7.73 12.77
CA ALA A 158 10.03 -8.85 12.04
C ALA A 158 9.12 -8.29 10.91
N GLY A 159 9.58 -7.26 10.20
CA GLY A 159 8.81 -6.55 9.17
C GLY A 159 9.08 -7.08 7.76
N ALA A 160 9.94 -8.09 7.65
CA ALA A 160 10.21 -8.84 6.45
C ALA A 160 10.47 -10.30 6.86
N ASP A 161 9.41 -10.99 7.30
CA ASP A 161 9.33 -12.40 6.96
C ASP A 161 9.66 -12.50 5.48
N ALA A 162 10.62 -13.36 5.11
CA ALA A 162 11.15 -13.42 3.77
C ALA A 162 9.98 -13.60 2.80
N LEU A 163 9.60 -12.52 2.09
CA LEU A 163 8.51 -12.55 1.11
C LEU A 163 8.66 -13.82 0.29
N THR A 164 7.56 -14.50 0.02
CA THR A 164 7.57 -15.58 -0.97
C THR A 164 7.96 -15.02 -2.33
N ALA A 165 8.33 -15.89 -3.28
CA ALA A 165 8.59 -15.45 -4.65
C ALA A 165 7.37 -14.73 -5.27
N LEU A 166 6.16 -15.20 -4.94
CA LEU A 166 4.91 -14.58 -5.39
C LEU A 166 4.74 -13.17 -4.80
N GLU A 167 4.96 -12.99 -3.50
CA GLU A 167 4.80 -11.68 -2.87
C GLU A 167 5.87 -10.68 -3.33
N ARG A 168 7.08 -11.14 -3.63
CA ARG A 168 8.09 -10.30 -4.29
C ARG A 168 7.64 -9.86 -5.68
N GLU A 169 7.12 -10.79 -6.47
CA GLU A 169 6.56 -10.48 -7.78
C GLU A 169 5.38 -9.50 -7.66
N PHE A 170 4.52 -9.67 -6.65
CA PHE A 170 3.39 -8.81 -6.38
C PHE A 170 3.83 -7.38 -6.02
N VAL A 171 4.75 -7.21 -5.08
CA VAL A 171 5.32 -5.90 -4.72
C VAL A 171 5.98 -5.24 -5.93
N HIS A 172 6.74 -6.02 -6.71
CA HIS A 172 7.32 -5.55 -7.96
C HIS A 172 6.27 -5.13 -8.99
N ALA A 173 5.18 -5.89 -9.12
CA ALA A 173 4.07 -5.58 -10.02
C ALA A 173 3.37 -4.27 -9.63
N ILE A 174 3.27 -3.93 -8.35
CA ILE A 174 2.80 -2.61 -7.89
C ILE A 174 3.72 -1.51 -8.40
N HIS A 175 5.04 -1.66 -8.23
CA HIS A 175 6.01 -0.66 -8.68
C HIS A 175 6.05 -0.50 -10.22
N CYS A 176 5.79 -1.58 -10.97
CA CYS A 176 5.73 -1.58 -12.43
C CYS A 176 4.35 -1.18 -13.01
N HIS A 177 3.38 -0.78 -12.18
CA HIS A 177 1.99 -0.53 -12.62
C HIS A 177 1.31 -1.73 -13.32
N HIS A 178 1.79 -2.95 -13.05
CA HIS A 178 1.11 -4.19 -13.43
C HIS A 178 -0.02 -4.52 -12.46
N ILE A 179 0.09 -4.09 -11.20
CA ILE A 179 -1.08 -3.86 -10.35
C ILE A 179 -1.60 -2.46 -10.65
N PHE A 180 -2.85 -2.36 -11.07
CA PHE A 180 -3.47 -1.10 -11.46
C PHE A 180 -4.89 -0.97 -10.88
N PRO A 181 -5.36 0.26 -10.63
CA PRO A 181 -6.69 0.51 -10.11
C PRO A 181 -7.71 0.60 -11.23
N LEU A 182 -8.86 -0.04 -11.03
CA LEU A 182 -10.11 0.27 -11.69
C LEU A 182 -11.06 0.90 -10.68
N PHE A 183 -12.10 1.55 -11.17
CA PHE A 183 -13.03 2.32 -10.36
C PHE A 183 -14.44 1.81 -10.63
N GLN A 184 -15.22 1.59 -9.59
CA GLN A 184 -16.63 1.22 -9.74
C GLN A 184 -17.54 2.30 -9.15
N PRO A 185 -18.49 2.84 -9.94
CA PRO A 185 -19.34 3.93 -9.48
C PRO A 185 -20.41 3.46 -8.49
N ILE A 186 -20.65 4.31 -7.50
CA ILE A 186 -21.75 4.23 -6.55
C ILE A 186 -22.66 5.42 -6.81
N ILE A 187 -23.92 5.18 -7.16
CA ILE A 187 -24.90 6.22 -7.52
C ILE A 187 -25.98 6.37 -6.46
N ASP A 188 -26.67 7.52 -6.44
CA ASP A 188 -27.91 7.70 -5.68
C ASP A 188 -29.17 7.31 -6.46
N THR A 189 -30.34 7.43 -5.83
CA THR A 189 -31.64 7.14 -6.43
C THR A 189 -31.96 7.96 -7.69
N LYS A 190 -31.26 9.08 -7.90
CA LYS A 190 -31.38 9.96 -9.07
C LYS A 190 -30.27 9.71 -10.10
N HIS A 191 -29.57 8.58 -10.01
CA HIS A 191 -28.44 8.22 -10.87
C HIS A 191 -27.25 9.19 -10.81
N ARG A 192 -27.15 10.03 -9.77
CA ARG A 192 -26.01 10.91 -9.59
C ARG A 192 -24.85 10.15 -8.98
N LEU A 193 -23.64 10.34 -9.51
CA LEU A 193 -22.42 9.77 -8.96
C LEU A 193 -22.18 10.29 -7.52
N ARG A 194 -21.96 9.36 -6.59
CA ARG A 194 -21.69 9.66 -5.18
C ARG A 194 -20.32 9.21 -4.75
N GLY A 195 -19.89 8.04 -5.20
CA GLY A 195 -18.60 7.47 -4.85
C GLY A 195 -18.02 6.64 -5.97
N LEU A 196 -16.73 6.35 -5.86
CA LEU A 196 -15.99 5.44 -6.71
C LEU A 196 -15.18 4.50 -5.81
N GLU A 197 -15.50 3.22 -5.84
CA GLU A 197 -14.69 2.21 -5.16
C GLU A 197 -13.45 1.88 -6.00
N ILE A 198 -12.28 1.91 -5.37
CA ILE A 198 -11.02 1.59 -6.05
C ILE A 198 -10.74 0.09 -5.91
N LEU A 199 -10.80 -0.60 -7.04
CA LEU A 199 -10.64 -2.04 -7.15
C LEU A 199 -9.37 -2.36 -7.93
N VAL A 200 -8.43 -3.05 -7.28
CA VAL A 200 -7.17 -3.43 -7.93
C VAL A 200 -7.35 -4.57 -8.94
N ARG A 201 -6.52 -4.58 -9.97
CA ARG A 201 -6.38 -5.67 -10.94
C ARG A 201 -4.92 -5.98 -11.14
N TRP A 202 -4.59 -7.24 -11.44
CA TRP A 202 -3.22 -7.65 -11.72
C TRP A 202 -3.08 -8.10 -13.17
N ARG A 203 -2.36 -7.31 -13.98
CA ARG A 203 -1.88 -7.77 -15.28
C ARG A 203 -0.69 -8.70 -15.08
N ARG A 204 -0.89 -9.99 -15.34
CA ARG A 204 0.13 -11.04 -15.20
C ARG A 204 0.06 -11.97 -16.40
N ASP A 205 1.19 -12.14 -17.08
CA ASP A 205 1.35 -13.04 -18.23
C ASP A 205 0.29 -12.83 -19.35
N GLY A 206 -0.06 -11.57 -19.63
CA GLY A 206 -1.04 -11.20 -20.65
C GLY A 206 -2.51 -11.29 -20.19
N HIS A 207 -2.77 -11.81 -19.00
CA HIS A 207 -4.10 -11.90 -18.40
C HIS A 207 -4.32 -10.80 -17.36
N ILE A 208 -5.58 -10.42 -17.14
CA ILE A 208 -5.99 -9.52 -16.05
C ILE A 208 -6.66 -10.37 -14.99
N LEU A 209 -6.02 -10.51 -13.83
CA LEU A 209 -6.53 -11.25 -12.68
C LEU A 209 -7.39 -10.35 -11.80
N GLN A 210 -8.44 -10.93 -11.23
CA GLN A 210 -9.30 -10.27 -10.25
C GLN A 210 -8.71 -10.40 -8.83
N PRO A 211 -9.07 -9.51 -7.89
CA PRO A 211 -8.59 -9.57 -6.50
C PRO A 211 -8.70 -10.96 -5.86
N GLY A 212 -9.83 -11.65 -6.06
CA GLY A 212 -10.07 -12.99 -5.52
C GLY A 212 -9.08 -14.06 -6.03
N ASP A 213 -8.45 -13.85 -7.19
CA ASP A 213 -7.52 -14.82 -7.78
C ASP A 213 -6.10 -14.72 -7.19
N PHE A 214 -5.74 -13.59 -6.58
CA PHE A 214 -4.36 -13.36 -6.12
C PHE A 214 -4.23 -12.87 -4.68
N LEU A 215 -5.19 -12.12 -4.15
CA LEU A 215 -5.13 -11.59 -2.78
C LEU A 215 -5.09 -12.69 -1.70
N PRO A 216 -5.84 -13.82 -1.82
CA PRO A 216 -5.77 -14.90 -0.83
C PRO A 216 -4.39 -15.55 -0.69
N ALA A 217 -3.53 -15.41 -1.71
CA ALA A 217 -2.16 -15.94 -1.69
C ALA A 217 -1.14 -14.97 -1.06
N ILE A 218 -1.58 -13.78 -0.60
CA ILE A 218 -0.71 -12.77 0.01
C ILE A 218 -0.74 -12.89 1.54
N SER A 219 0.36 -13.44 2.05
CA SER A 219 0.78 -13.56 3.44
C SER A 219 1.13 -12.28 4.17
N ALA A 220 2.10 -11.61 3.57
CA ALA A 220 3.05 -10.77 4.25
C ALA A 220 2.44 -9.40 4.54
N GLU A 221 2.55 -8.97 5.79
CA GLU A 221 2.11 -7.63 6.22
C GLU A 221 2.71 -6.54 5.32
N TYR A 222 3.99 -6.66 4.94
CA TYR A 222 4.64 -5.71 4.05
C TYR A 222 3.95 -5.59 2.69
N ALA A 223 3.55 -6.70 2.08
CA ALA A 223 2.87 -6.69 0.78
C ALA A 223 1.52 -5.96 0.89
N TRP A 224 0.77 -6.19 1.98
CA TRP A 224 -0.47 -5.48 2.27
C TRP A 224 -0.25 -3.98 2.50
N LEU A 225 0.77 -3.59 3.25
CA LEU A 225 1.13 -2.19 3.47
C LEU A 225 1.49 -1.47 2.16
N VAL A 226 2.25 -2.13 1.27
CA VAL A 226 2.60 -1.57 -0.05
C VAL A 226 1.36 -1.40 -0.92
N LEU A 227 0.48 -2.41 -0.97
CA LEU A 227 -0.78 -2.34 -1.70
C LEU A 227 -1.67 -1.19 -1.18
N THR A 228 -1.88 -1.11 0.13
CA THR A 228 -2.71 -0.06 0.73
C THR A 228 -2.14 1.32 0.48
N ALA A 229 -0.82 1.51 0.61
CA ALA A 229 -0.17 2.77 0.28
C ALA A 229 -0.39 3.18 -1.19
N PHE A 230 -0.27 2.23 -2.12
CA PHE A 230 -0.51 2.44 -3.54
C PHE A 230 -1.97 2.88 -3.81
N VAL A 231 -2.96 2.18 -3.26
CA VAL A 231 -4.37 2.50 -3.48
C VAL A 231 -4.75 3.83 -2.82
N LEU A 232 -4.21 4.14 -1.64
CA LEU A 232 -4.42 5.44 -0.99
C LEU A 232 -3.83 6.60 -1.80
N GLN A 233 -2.65 6.42 -2.39
CA GLN A 233 -2.05 7.44 -3.26
C GLN A 233 -2.92 7.70 -4.50
N GLU A 234 -3.48 6.64 -5.10
CA GLU A 234 -4.42 6.80 -6.21
C GLU A 234 -5.69 7.53 -5.75
N ALA A 235 -6.27 7.17 -4.60
CA ALA A 235 -7.44 7.84 -4.06
C ALA A 235 -7.19 9.34 -3.84
N VAL A 236 -6.07 9.70 -3.21
CA VAL A 236 -5.67 11.10 -3.00
C VAL A 236 -5.52 11.84 -4.33
N ARG A 237 -4.83 11.24 -5.30
CA ARG A 237 -4.66 11.83 -6.63
C ARG A 237 -6.00 12.11 -7.28
N ARG A 238 -6.95 11.17 -7.19
CA ARG A 238 -8.29 11.33 -7.75
C ARG A 238 -9.12 12.36 -7.01
N ILE A 239 -9.10 12.39 -5.68
CA ILE A 239 -9.78 13.42 -4.88
C ILE A 239 -9.26 14.84 -5.20
N ASN A 240 -7.97 14.97 -5.52
CA ASN A 240 -7.40 16.25 -5.90
C ASN A 240 -7.87 16.72 -7.29
N GLN A 241 -8.07 15.78 -8.21
CA GLN A 241 -8.47 16.05 -9.60
C GLN A 241 -9.99 16.17 -9.78
N PHE A 242 -10.78 15.35 -9.08
CA PHE A 242 -12.22 15.26 -9.29
C PHE A 242 -12.96 16.39 -8.56
N PRO A 243 -13.76 17.23 -9.27
CA PRO A 243 -14.54 18.29 -8.65
C PRO A 243 -15.67 17.73 -7.77
N GLY A 244 -16.33 18.62 -7.03
CA GLY A 244 -17.51 18.26 -6.23
C GLY A 244 -17.25 17.39 -5.00
N GLU A 245 -18.29 16.63 -4.63
CA GLU A 245 -18.38 15.86 -3.38
C GLU A 245 -18.20 14.34 -3.59
N VAL A 246 -17.82 13.91 -4.80
CA VAL A 246 -17.61 12.49 -5.11
C VAL A 246 -16.49 11.92 -4.27
N TYR A 247 -16.77 10.83 -3.55
CA TYR A 247 -15.78 10.17 -2.70
C TYR A 247 -15.10 9.01 -3.39
N PHE A 248 -13.94 8.63 -2.87
CA PHE A 248 -13.17 7.48 -3.32
C PHE A 248 -12.98 6.55 -2.14
N SER A 249 -13.40 5.30 -2.30
CA SER A 249 -13.31 4.30 -1.25
C SER A 249 -12.20 3.28 -1.50
N VAL A 250 -11.54 2.89 -0.41
CA VAL A 250 -10.35 2.01 -0.41
C VAL A 250 -10.57 0.88 0.56
N ASN A 251 -10.45 -0.35 0.05
CA ASN A 251 -10.48 -1.58 0.83
C ASN A 251 -9.28 -1.68 1.78
N ILE A 252 -9.56 -1.90 3.07
CA ILE A 252 -8.56 -2.08 4.11
C ILE A 252 -8.44 -3.55 4.49
N PRO A 253 -7.30 -4.19 4.22
CA PRO A 253 -7.08 -5.59 4.57
C PRO A 253 -7.18 -5.82 6.08
N PRO A 254 -7.85 -6.89 6.53
CA PRO A 254 -7.91 -7.25 7.96
C PRO A 254 -6.53 -7.37 8.61
N ALA A 255 -5.53 -7.84 7.86
CA ALA A 255 -4.15 -7.99 8.30
C ALA A 255 -3.52 -6.69 8.83
N ILE A 256 -3.93 -5.53 8.31
CA ILE A 256 -3.36 -4.23 8.72
C ILE A 256 -4.36 -3.32 9.45
N ALA A 257 -5.61 -3.74 9.59
CA ALA A 257 -6.69 -2.92 10.17
C ALA A 257 -6.35 -2.42 11.59
N GLY A 258 -5.68 -3.24 12.40
CA GLY A 258 -5.24 -2.90 13.75
C GLY A 258 -3.81 -2.34 13.86
N HIS A 259 -3.10 -2.14 12.74
CA HIS A 259 -1.72 -1.67 12.76
C HIS A 259 -1.62 -0.15 12.91
N ALA A 260 -0.64 0.32 13.67
CA ALA A 260 -0.35 1.77 13.80
C ALA A 260 0.11 2.41 12.48
N HIS A 261 0.56 1.59 11.52
CA HIS A 261 0.92 2.02 10.18
C HIS A 261 -0.27 2.60 9.41
N LEU A 262 -1.48 2.06 9.61
CA LEU A 262 -2.70 2.55 8.93
C LEU A 262 -2.96 4.02 9.25
N LEU A 263 -2.95 4.39 10.54
CA LEU A 263 -3.16 5.79 10.96
C LEU A 263 -2.10 6.73 10.39
N ARG A 264 -0.84 6.30 10.33
CA ARG A 264 0.22 7.08 9.69
C ARG A 264 -0.01 7.25 8.20
N MET A 265 -0.43 6.19 7.51
CA MET A 265 -0.71 6.25 6.08
C MET A 265 -1.81 7.25 5.77
N MET A 266 -2.89 7.22 6.55
CA MET A 266 -4.03 8.12 6.41
C MET A 266 -3.66 9.59 6.71
N GLU A 267 -2.83 9.84 7.71
CA GLU A 267 -2.36 11.20 8.01
C GLU A 267 -1.52 11.79 6.86
N THR A 268 -0.65 10.99 6.25
CA THR A 268 0.09 11.44 5.07
C THR A 268 -0.82 11.65 3.86
N ALA A 269 -1.76 10.72 3.62
CA ALA A 269 -2.75 10.87 2.56
C ALA A 269 -3.51 12.21 2.70
N ARG A 270 -3.90 12.57 3.94
CA ARG A 270 -4.53 13.87 4.25
C ARG A 270 -3.65 15.06 3.92
N ARG A 271 -2.35 15.00 4.20
CA ARG A 271 -1.40 16.09 3.89
C ARG A 271 -1.17 16.26 2.38
N GLN A 272 -1.35 15.19 1.61
CA GLN A 272 -1.23 15.22 0.16
C GLN A 272 -2.51 15.72 -0.54
N LEU A 273 -3.63 15.87 0.18
CA LEU A 273 -4.82 16.52 -0.35
C LEU A 273 -4.60 18.02 -0.52
N HIS A 274 -5.02 18.58 -1.65
CA HIS A 274 -4.92 20.02 -1.92
C HIS A 274 -5.73 20.87 -0.93
N HIS A 275 -6.82 20.31 -0.39
CA HIS A 275 -7.65 20.94 0.63
C HIS A 275 -7.95 19.98 1.78
N PRO A 276 -7.60 20.31 3.04
CA PRO A 276 -7.85 19.43 4.19
C PRO A 276 -9.31 19.05 4.40
N ARG A 277 -10.26 19.91 3.99
CA ARG A 277 -11.71 19.64 4.06
C ARG A 277 -12.15 18.46 3.17
N ARG A 278 -11.33 18.06 2.19
CA ARG A 278 -11.61 16.90 1.32
C ARG A 278 -11.29 15.56 1.99
N ALA A 279 -10.79 15.53 3.23
CA ALA A 279 -10.48 14.28 3.94
C ALA A 279 -11.68 13.32 4.01
N GLY A 280 -12.90 13.84 4.16
CA GLY A 280 -14.12 13.03 4.14
C GLY A 280 -14.42 12.37 2.78
N ARG A 281 -13.78 12.80 1.69
CA ARG A 281 -13.87 12.16 0.37
C ARG A 281 -12.97 10.94 0.26
N LEU A 282 -12.03 10.73 1.18
CA LEU A 282 -11.28 9.49 1.30
C LEU A 282 -12.01 8.57 2.29
N VAL A 283 -12.61 7.50 1.76
CA VAL A 283 -13.43 6.56 2.51
C VAL A 283 -12.67 5.24 2.66
N LEU A 284 -12.68 4.65 3.85
CA LEU A 284 -12.07 3.34 4.09
C LEU A 284 -13.14 2.27 4.23
N GLU A 285 -12.98 1.15 3.56
CA GLU A 285 -13.91 0.02 3.63
C GLU A 285 -13.24 -1.10 4.43
N PHE A 286 -13.95 -1.60 5.43
CA PHE A 286 -13.50 -2.71 6.27
C PHE A 286 -14.46 -3.86 6.08
N ALA A 287 -13.95 -5.03 5.72
CA ALA A 287 -14.78 -6.24 5.60
C ALA A 287 -15.44 -6.60 6.94
N GLU A 288 -16.63 -7.19 6.90
CA GLU A 288 -17.33 -7.69 8.09
C GLU A 288 -16.54 -8.73 8.90
N THR A 289 -15.57 -9.41 8.27
CA THR A 289 -14.71 -10.42 8.92
C THR A 289 -13.69 -9.84 9.89
N ILE A 290 -13.61 -8.52 10.05
CA ILE A 290 -12.74 -7.92 11.08
C ILE A 290 -13.21 -8.33 12.48
N ASP A 291 -12.29 -8.92 13.25
CA ASP A 291 -12.59 -9.35 14.61
C ASP A 291 -12.13 -8.30 15.63
N CYS A 292 -13.01 -7.31 15.87
CA CYS A 292 -12.80 -6.26 16.86
C CYS A 292 -12.81 -6.80 18.31
N HIS A 293 -13.37 -8.00 18.56
CA HIS A 293 -13.33 -8.62 19.89
C HIS A 293 -11.94 -9.17 20.20
N ARG A 294 -11.34 -9.87 19.24
CA ARG A 294 -10.00 -10.45 19.39
C ARG A 294 -8.90 -9.40 19.28
N ASN A 295 -9.14 -8.32 18.53
CA ASN A 295 -8.17 -7.26 18.34
C ASN A 295 -8.80 -5.87 18.56
N SER A 296 -8.76 -5.41 19.82
CA SER A 296 -9.28 -4.10 20.21
C SER A 296 -8.64 -2.94 19.43
N LYS A 297 -7.41 -3.11 18.92
CA LYS A 297 -6.72 -2.08 18.13
C LYS A 297 -7.44 -1.75 16.82
N ILE A 298 -8.23 -2.68 16.27
CA ILE A 298 -9.04 -2.42 15.08
C ILE A 298 -10.10 -1.37 15.41
N ALA A 299 -10.87 -1.58 16.48
CA ALA A 299 -11.88 -0.63 16.94
C ALA A 299 -11.26 0.73 17.30
N ASP A 300 -10.12 0.73 18.01
CA ASP A 300 -9.37 1.94 18.34
C ASP A 300 -8.95 2.71 17.08
N ASN A 301 -8.41 2.01 16.08
CA ASN A 301 -8.00 2.61 14.81
C ASN A 301 -9.20 3.19 14.06
N ILE A 302 -10.32 2.47 13.98
CA ILE A 302 -11.52 2.97 13.28
C ILE A 302 -12.07 4.22 13.98
N ALA A 303 -12.16 4.21 15.31
CA ALA A 303 -12.57 5.38 16.09
C ALA A 303 -11.61 6.57 15.86
N ALA A 304 -10.31 6.30 15.87
CA ALA A 304 -9.26 7.27 15.62
C ALA A 304 -9.31 7.85 14.18
N LEU A 305 -9.67 7.06 13.17
CA LEU A 305 -9.88 7.55 11.80
C LEU A 305 -11.10 8.47 11.71
N ARG A 306 -12.22 8.08 12.33
CA ARG A 306 -13.44 8.90 12.37
C ARG A 306 -13.22 10.24 13.06
N GLN A 307 -12.53 10.25 14.20
CA GLN A 307 -12.17 11.48 14.92
C GLN A 307 -11.32 12.44 14.07
N ARG A 308 -10.56 11.92 13.10
CA ARG A 308 -9.76 12.70 12.15
C ARG A 308 -10.55 13.17 10.91
N GLY A 309 -11.85 12.88 10.85
CA GLY A 309 -12.74 13.31 9.78
C GLY A 309 -12.77 12.39 8.56
N PHE A 310 -12.15 11.21 8.64
CA PHE A 310 -12.32 10.18 7.61
C PHE A 310 -13.65 9.46 7.78
N ARG A 311 -14.21 9.01 6.66
CA ARG A 311 -15.40 8.15 6.68
C ARG A 311 -14.97 6.69 6.56
N VAL A 312 -15.68 5.82 7.26
CA VAL A 312 -15.45 4.38 7.25
C VAL A 312 -16.74 3.65 6.92
N LEU A 313 -16.67 2.63 6.07
CA LEU A 313 -17.80 1.76 5.71
C LEU A 313 -17.51 0.34 6.21
N LEU A 314 -18.58 -0.38 6.58
CA LEU A 314 -18.54 -1.82 6.76
C LEU A 314 -18.93 -2.48 5.44
N ASP A 315 -18.05 -3.32 4.92
CA ASP A 315 -18.17 -3.97 3.62
C ASP A 315 -18.65 -5.42 3.76
N ASP A 316 -19.17 -5.97 2.68
CA ASP A 316 -19.69 -7.35 2.57
C ASP A 316 -20.77 -7.72 3.61
N CYS A 317 -21.59 -6.77 4.07
CA CYS A 317 -22.57 -7.03 5.13
C CYS A 317 -23.56 -8.13 4.75
N PHE A 318 -23.68 -9.13 5.62
CA PHE A 318 -24.56 -10.30 5.45
C PHE A 318 -24.22 -11.16 4.23
N SER A 319 -22.94 -11.25 3.89
CA SER A 319 -22.46 -12.29 2.97
C SER A 319 -22.84 -13.70 3.47
N ARG A 320 -22.85 -14.71 2.59
CA ARG A 320 -23.14 -16.11 2.97
C ARG A 320 -22.21 -16.69 4.04
N GLY A 321 -21.01 -16.13 4.20
CA GLY A 321 -20.04 -16.51 5.24
C GLY A 321 -20.10 -15.63 6.49
N SER A 322 -20.99 -14.65 6.53
CA SER A 322 -21.07 -13.66 7.60
C SER A 322 -21.48 -14.28 8.92
N VAL A 323 -20.73 -13.97 9.98
CA VAL A 323 -21.07 -14.36 11.36
C VAL A 323 -20.97 -13.19 12.33
N MET A 324 -20.53 -12.01 11.86
CA MET A 324 -20.21 -10.86 12.72
C MET A 324 -20.77 -9.55 12.17
N PHE A 325 -21.44 -8.80 13.03
CA PHE A 325 -21.89 -7.44 12.76
C PHE A 325 -21.41 -6.50 13.87
N PRO A 326 -20.19 -5.92 13.77
CA PRO A 326 -19.48 -5.27 14.88
C PRO A 326 -20.03 -3.89 15.32
N VAL A 327 -21.30 -3.59 15.02
CA VAL A 327 -21.91 -2.25 15.22
C VAL A 327 -22.09 -1.83 16.67
N ARG A 328 -22.01 -2.77 17.63
CA ARG A 328 -22.00 -2.44 19.06
C ARG A 328 -20.66 -1.85 19.52
N GLN A 329 -19.56 -2.18 18.83
CA GLN A 329 -18.21 -1.75 19.18
C GLN A 329 -17.75 -0.59 18.33
N VAL A 330 -18.13 -0.59 17.06
CA VAL A 330 -17.67 0.38 16.07
C VAL A 330 -18.87 0.99 15.38
N GLN A 331 -18.91 2.32 15.36
CA GLN A 331 -19.85 3.02 14.50
C GLN A 331 -19.23 3.15 13.11
N PHE A 332 -20.00 2.85 12.06
CA PHE A 332 -19.63 3.11 10.67
C PHE A 332 -20.41 4.30 10.10
N ASN A 333 -19.91 4.90 9.03
CA ASN A 333 -20.62 5.95 8.28
C ASN A 333 -21.60 5.35 7.27
N GLY A 334 -21.43 4.08 6.93
CA GLY A 334 -22.33 3.34 6.08
C GLY A 334 -22.00 1.86 6.04
N TYR A 335 -22.91 1.12 5.43
CA TYR A 335 -22.93 -0.33 5.38
C TYR A 335 -23.21 -0.76 3.94
N LYS A 336 -22.34 -1.58 3.38
CA LYS A 336 -22.49 -2.14 2.03
C LYS A 336 -23.06 -3.54 2.15
N LEU A 337 -24.26 -3.75 1.62
CA LEU A 337 -24.93 -5.05 1.52
C LEU A 337 -24.23 -5.87 0.44
N ASP A 338 -23.72 -7.04 0.80
CA ASP A 338 -23.05 -7.94 -0.13
C ASP A 338 -23.98 -8.36 -1.27
N LYS A 339 -23.39 -8.63 -2.45
CA LYS A 339 -24.13 -9.11 -3.61
C LYS A 339 -24.98 -10.36 -3.30
N SER A 340 -24.48 -11.30 -2.48
CA SER A 340 -25.20 -12.55 -2.24
C SER A 340 -26.55 -12.33 -1.56
N ILE A 341 -26.65 -11.41 -0.59
CA ILE A 341 -27.94 -11.12 0.04
C ILE A 341 -28.88 -10.32 -0.86
N ILE A 342 -28.32 -9.50 -1.77
CA ILE A 342 -29.09 -8.80 -2.81
C ILE A 342 -29.64 -9.78 -3.84
N ASP A 343 -28.89 -10.83 -4.19
CA ASP A 343 -29.35 -11.90 -5.08
C ASP A 343 -30.44 -12.76 -4.42
N ASP A 344 -30.32 -13.04 -3.12
CA ASP A 344 -31.25 -13.90 -2.39
C ASP A 344 -32.57 -13.19 -2.01
N MET A 345 -32.63 -11.83 -1.99
CA MET A 345 -33.76 -11.05 -1.45
C MET A 345 -35.14 -11.29 -2.09
N GLN A 346 -35.19 -11.76 -3.33
CA GLN A 346 -36.44 -12.02 -4.05
C GLN A 346 -37.07 -13.36 -3.67
N HIS A 347 -36.25 -14.32 -3.23
CA HIS A 347 -36.65 -15.71 -3.03
C HIS A 347 -36.52 -16.14 -1.57
N ASP A 348 -35.79 -15.37 -0.74
CA ASP A 348 -35.64 -15.59 0.68
C ASP A 348 -36.24 -14.43 1.50
N PRO A 349 -37.39 -14.66 2.18
CA PRO A 349 -37.96 -13.70 3.11
C PRO A 349 -37.02 -13.29 4.25
N GLY A 350 -36.10 -14.18 4.65
CA GLY A 350 -35.07 -13.92 5.65
C GLY A 350 -34.07 -12.87 5.19
N ALA A 351 -33.49 -13.06 4.00
CA ALA A 351 -32.65 -12.06 3.33
C ALA A 351 -33.34 -10.69 3.24
N LEU A 352 -34.60 -10.67 2.79
CA LEU A 352 -35.38 -9.43 2.70
C LEU A 352 -35.59 -8.75 4.07
N ALA A 353 -35.82 -9.53 5.13
CA ALA A 353 -35.96 -9.01 6.49
C ALA A 353 -34.64 -8.39 6.98
N LEU A 354 -33.50 -9.04 6.75
CA LEU A 354 -32.18 -8.51 7.11
C LEU A 354 -31.87 -7.19 6.40
N ILE A 355 -32.15 -7.08 5.10
CA ILE A 355 -31.98 -5.84 4.33
C ILE A 355 -32.83 -4.71 4.94
N LYS A 356 -34.11 -4.98 5.23
CA LYS A 356 -35.00 -4.00 5.87
C LYS A 356 -34.51 -3.56 7.25
N SER A 357 -34.05 -4.51 8.06
CA SER A 357 -33.52 -4.24 9.39
C SER A 357 -32.27 -3.38 9.35
N LEU A 358 -31.33 -3.68 8.44
CA LEU A 358 -30.12 -2.87 8.28
C LEU A 358 -30.45 -1.47 7.78
N HIS A 359 -31.34 -1.34 6.80
CA HIS A 359 -31.79 -0.04 6.34
C HIS A 359 -32.42 0.80 7.46
N TYR A 360 -33.28 0.19 8.27
CA TYR A 360 -33.89 0.85 9.41
C TYR A 360 -32.84 1.29 10.44
N TYR A 361 -31.87 0.42 10.74
CA TYR A 361 -30.72 0.77 11.56
C TYR A 361 -29.92 1.96 10.98
N CYS A 362 -29.69 1.97 9.67
CA CYS A 362 -28.98 3.06 8.99
C CYS A 362 -29.69 4.40 9.17
N LYS A 363 -31.03 4.42 9.00
CA LYS A 363 -31.86 5.61 9.26
C LYS A 363 -31.73 6.12 10.70
N LEU A 364 -31.82 5.22 11.68
CA LEU A 364 -31.74 5.60 13.10
C LEU A 364 -30.36 6.12 13.51
N THR A 365 -29.31 5.70 12.81
CA THR A 365 -27.91 6.07 13.12
C THR A 365 -27.34 7.15 12.21
N ASN A 366 -28.14 7.67 11.28
CA ASN A 366 -27.71 8.62 10.25
C ASN A 366 -26.49 8.13 9.46
N SER A 367 -26.50 6.84 9.12
CA SER A 367 -25.51 6.19 8.24
C SER A 367 -26.16 5.83 6.90
N CYS A 368 -25.35 5.59 5.87
CA CYS A 368 -25.87 5.21 4.54
C CYS A 368 -25.90 3.69 4.35
N CYS A 369 -26.89 3.21 3.60
CA CYS A 369 -26.98 1.82 3.18
C CYS A 369 -26.70 1.74 1.67
N ILE A 370 -25.73 0.93 1.27
CA ILE A 370 -25.30 0.76 -0.12
C ILE A 370 -25.64 -0.67 -0.53
N ALA A 371 -26.35 -0.86 -1.63
CA ALA A 371 -26.59 -2.19 -2.19
C ALA A 371 -25.57 -2.50 -3.30
N GLU A 372 -24.84 -3.60 -3.15
CA GLU A 372 -23.90 -4.08 -4.15
C GLU A 372 -24.49 -5.13 -5.09
N GLY A 373 -23.81 -5.39 -6.20
CA GLY A 373 -24.22 -6.41 -7.15
C GLY A 373 -25.54 -6.11 -7.88
N VAL A 374 -25.98 -4.86 -7.92
CA VAL A 374 -27.20 -4.47 -8.64
C VAL A 374 -26.97 -4.61 -10.16
N ASP A 375 -27.51 -5.66 -10.76
CA ASP A 375 -27.32 -6.04 -12.16
C ASP A 375 -28.61 -6.04 -12.99
N SER A 376 -29.76 -5.73 -12.38
CA SER A 376 -31.06 -5.61 -13.08
C SER A 376 -31.92 -4.45 -12.57
N GLU A 377 -32.73 -3.88 -13.46
CA GLU A 377 -33.70 -2.82 -13.12
C GLU A 377 -34.72 -3.29 -12.08
N GLU A 378 -35.02 -4.58 -12.06
CA GLU A 378 -35.91 -5.19 -11.07
C GLU A 378 -35.31 -5.12 -9.67
N LYS A 379 -34.04 -5.54 -9.49
CA LYS A 379 -33.34 -5.42 -8.20
C LYS A 379 -33.26 -3.96 -7.77
N LEU A 380 -32.91 -3.05 -8.68
CA LEU A 380 -32.86 -1.62 -8.39
C LEU A 380 -34.21 -1.07 -7.92
N SER A 381 -35.30 -1.47 -8.58
CA SER A 381 -36.67 -1.04 -8.23
C SER A 381 -37.09 -1.54 -6.86
N ILE A 382 -36.83 -2.81 -6.55
CA ILE A 382 -37.10 -3.40 -5.22
C ILE A 382 -36.32 -2.65 -4.14
N LEU A 383 -35.02 -2.46 -4.33
CA LEU A 383 -34.18 -1.79 -3.34
C LEU A 383 -34.57 -0.31 -3.14
N LYS A 384 -34.93 0.40 -4.21
CA LYS A 384 -35.50 1.76 -4.14
C LYS A 384 -36.81 1.77 -3.33
N ALA A 385 -37.69 0.80 -3.54
CA ALA A 385 -38.95 0.68 -2.79
C ALA A 385 -38.72 0.36 -1.30
N LEU A 386 -37.65 -0.37 -0.96
CA LEU A 386 -37.21 -0.59 0.42
C LEU A 386 -36.60 0.68 1.05
N GLY A 387 -36.28 1.68 0.22
CA GLY A 387 -35.72 2.96 0.62
C GLY A 387 -34.20 2.99 0.70
N ILE A 388 -33.51 1.96 0.17
CA ILE A 388 -32.07 1.98 -0.03
C ILE A 388 -31.73 3.15 -0.96
N ASP A 389 -30.70 3.93 -0.64
CA ASP A 389 -30.44 5.21 -1.29
C ASP A 389 -29.14 5.27 -2.08
N ARG A 390 -28.33 4.20 -2.07
CA ARG A 390 -27.08 4.06 -2.82
C ARG A 390 -26.97 2.69 -3.47
N PHE A 391 -26.43 2.65 -4.68
CA PHE A 391 -26.36 1.43 -5.50
C PHE A 391 -25.02 1.32 -6.21
N GLN A 392 -24.51 0.09 -6.29
CA GLN A 392 -23.32 -0.31 -7.01
C GLN A 392 -23.59 -1.64 -7.72
N GLY A 393 -23.14 -1.78 -8.96
CA GLY A 393 -23.32 -3.01 -9.72
C GLY A 393 -23.27 -2.82 -11.22
N TYR A 394 -23.37 -3.94 -11.95
CA TYR A 394 -23.13 -3.97 -13.40
C TYR A 394 -24.26 -3.34 -14.22
N LEU A 395 -25.44 -3.14 -13.64
CA LEU A 395 -26.50 -2.32 -14.24
C LEU A 395 -26.01 -0.87 -14.45
N ILE A 396 -25.15 -0.39 -13.54
CA ILE A 396 -24.63 0.98 -13.55
C ILE A 396 -23.34 1.02 -14.36
N SER A 397 -22.33 0.24 -13.94
CA SER A 397 -21.07 0.06 -14.63
C SER A 397 -20.27 -1.07 -13.98
N PRO A 398 -19.57 -1.91 -14.77
CA PRO A 398 -18.47 -2.70 -14.21
C PRO A 398 -17.33 -1.79 -13.73
N PRO A 399 -16.35 -2.32 -12.98
CA PRO A 399 -15.12 -1.60 -12.67
C PRO A 399 -14.38 -1.21 -13.96
N GLU A 400 -14.08 0.07 -14.11
CA GLU A 400 -13.54 0.65 -15.34
C GLU A 400 -12.40 1.64 -15.07
N GLU A 401 -11.65 1.99 -16.12
CA GLU A 401 -10.64 3.04 -16.02
C GLU A 401 -11.28 4.40 -15.75
N ALA A 402 -10.67 5.20 -14.89
CA ALA A 402 -11.23 6.49 -14.50
C ALA A 402 -11.54 7.42 -15.68
N ALA A 403 -10.72 7.41 -16.74
CA ALA A 403 -10.93 8.26 -17.91
C ALA A 403 -12.26 7.97 -18.61
N LYS A 404 -12.69 6.70 -18.63
CA LYS A 404 -13.99 6.31 -19.20
C LYS A 404 -15.15 6.76 -18.31
N LEU A 405 -15.00 6.64 -16.99
CA LEU A 405 -16.04 7.07 -16.04
C LEU A 405 -16.19 8.59 -16.01
N GLU A 406 -15.09 9.33 -16.14
CA GLU A 406 -15.11 10.80 -16.25
C GLU A 406 -15.89 11.25 -17.49
N GLN A 407 -15.79 10.54 -18.61
CA GLN A 407 -16.61 10.81 -19.80
C GLN A 407 -18.10 10.52 -19.54
N PHE A 408 -18.41 9.42 -18.86
CA PHE A 408 -19.78 8.98 -18.62
C PHE A 408 -20.53 9.84 -17.59
N PHE A 409 -19.87 10.21 -16.49
CA PHE A 409 -20.49 10.98 -15.40
C PHE A 409 -20.19 12.49 -15.45
N GLY A 410 -19.09 12.92 -16.08
CA GLY A 410 -18.74 14.33 -16.21
C GLY A 410 -19.70 15.13 -17.08
N GLN A 411 -20.37 14.48 -18.04
CA GLN A 411 -21.42 15.12 -18.85
C GLN A 411 -22.67 15.45 -18.03
N GLN A 412 -23.02 14.62 -17.05
CA GLN A 412 -24.23 14.81 -16.22
C GLN A 412 -24.08 15.94 -15.18
N GLU A 413 -22.88 16.17 -14.65
CA GLU A 413 -22.63 17.29 -13.71
C GLU A 413 -22.59 18.65 -14.41
N ALA A 414 -22.12 18.72 -15.65
CA ALA A 414 -22.12 19.95 -16.45
C ALA A 414 -23.55 20.41 -16.81
N GLU A 415 -24.45 19.48 -17.13
CA GLU A 415 -25.86 19.77 -17.39
C GLU A 415 -26.64 20.16 -16.13
N ALA A 416 -26.25 19.63 -14.96
CA ALA A 416 -26.86 19.96 -13.68
C ALA A 416 -26.35 21.28 -13.06
N SER A 417 -25.15 21.74 -13.45
CA SER A 417 -24.56 23.01 -12.97
C SER A 417 -24.97 24.23 -13.83
N ASN A 418 -25.61 24.00 -14.98
CA ASN A 418 -26.13 25.02 -15.88
C ASN A 418 -27.65 25.25 -15.73
N LYS A 419 -28.27 24.65 -14.71
CA LYS A 419 -29.65 24.87 -14.26
C LYS A 419 -29.63 25.33 -12.82
#